data_AF-A0A174BB14-F1
#
_entry.id   AF-A0A174BB14-F1
#
_cell.length_a   1.000
_cell.length_b   1.000
_cell.length_c   1.000
_cell.angle_alpha   90.00
_cell.angle_beta   90.00
_cell.angle_gamma   90.00
#
_symmetry.space_group_name_H-M   'P 1'
#
loop_
_entity.id
_entity.type
_entity.pdbx_description
1 polymer ?
#
loop_
_entity_poly.entity_id
_entity_poly.type
_entity_poly.pdbx_seq_one_letter_code
_entity_poly.pdbx_strand_id
1 'polypeptide(L)'
;MPEAEKELPGPPAWRGIAGYSLAGLFALYAICQTDVFSRVGCMSGSLWFPGFKEYVFSHEPKRWADCIYFSLGDREAKTRNPVLKTVQENTEAIHAHFLAQGIDTVFQLNPGNHFVQGIERTVAGIRWLLGR
;
A
#
# COMPACT_ATOMS: atom_id res chain seq x y z
N MET A 1 10.04 5.01 -16.00
CA MET A 1 11.08 4.09 -15.49
C MET A 1 12.34 4.10 -16.36
N PRO A 2 12.31 3.82 -17.68
CA PRO A 2 13.54 3.74 -18.49
C PRO A 2 14.40 5.00 -18.42
N GLU A 3 13.80 6.19 -18.47
CA GLU A 3 14.55 7.46 -18.41
C GLU A 3 15.26 7.66 -17.07
N ALA A 4 14.57 7.40 -15.95
CA ALA A 4 15.15 7.56 -14.61
C ALA A 4 16.28 6.54 -14.34
N GLU A 5 16.21 5.36 -14.96
CA GLU A 5 17.21 4.31 -14.75
C GLU A 5 18.47 4.49 -15.59
N LYS A 6 18.46 5.34 -16.63
CA LYS A 6 19.68 5.67 -17.41
C LYS A 6 20.76 6.32 -16.55
N GLU A 7 20.36 7.03 -15.50
CA GLU A 7 21.25 7.73 -14.58
C GLU A 7 21.81 6.79 -13.49
N LEU A 8 21.37 5.53 -13.43
CA LEU A 8 21.87 4.55 -12.46
C LEU A 8 23.15 3.88 -12.97
N PRO A 9 24.12 3.57 -12.10
CA PRO A 9 25.34 2.87 -12.48
C PRO A 9 25.12 1.41 -12.92
N GLY A 10 23.90 0.89 -12.77
CA GLY A 10 23.50 -0.46 -13.17
C GLY A 10 22.00 -0.69 -12.94
N PRO A 11 21.49 -1.88 -13.28
CA PRO A 11 20.09 -2.22 -13.05
C PRO A 11 19.70 -2.10 -11.57
N PRO A 12 18.50 -1.58 -11.25
CA PRO A 12 18.04 -1.50 -9.86
C PRO A 12 17.85 -2.90 -9.28
N ALA A 13 18.27 -3.11 -8.03
CA ALA A 13 18.08 -4.37 -7.32
C ALA A 13 16.59 -4.76 -7.19
N TRP A 14 15.73 -3.76 -7.02
CA TRP A 14 14.29 -3.89 -6.99
C TRP A 14 13.64 -2.54 -7.29
N ARG A 15 12.33 -2.56 -7.61
CA ARG A 15 11.52 -1.36 -7.85
C ARG A 15 10.37 -1.35 -6.87
N GLY A 16 10.27 -0.30 -6.06
CA GLY A 16 9.18 -0.12 -5.12
C GLY A 16 8.25 1.02 -5.54
N ILE A 17 6.97 0.90 -5.18
CA ILE A 17 6.01 2.01 -5.27
C ILE A 17 5.41 2.23 -3.89
N ALA A 18 5.36 3.49 -3.46
CA ALA A 18 4.76 3.86 -2.19
C ALA A 18 3.92 5.11 -2.33
N GLY A 19 2.83 5.20 -1.58
CA GLY A 19 1.95 6.36 -1.63
C GLY A 19 1.09 6.52 -0.40
N TYR A 20 0.68 7.76 -0.18
CA TYR A 20 -0.23 8.15 0.89
C TYR A 20 -1.64 8.42 0.34
N SER A 21 -2.71 8.04 1.05
CA SER A 21 -4.08 8.30 0.61
C SER A 21 -4.41 7.66 -0.74
N LEU A 22 -4.91 8.42 -1.72
CA LEU A 22 -5.15 7.93 -3.08
C LEU A 22 -3.88 7.37 -3.75
N ALA A 23 -2.70 7.90 -3.42
CA ALA A 23 -1.45 7.34 -3.94
C ALA A 23 -1.15 5.96 -3.33
N GLY A 24 -1.61 5.68 -2.10
CA GLY A 24 -1.52 4.34 -1.49
C GLY A 24 -2.44 3.33 -2.16
N LEU A 25 -3.66 3.75 -2.52
CA LEU A 25 -4.56 2.95 -3.37
C LEU A 25 -3.91 2.68 -4.73
N PHE A 26 -3.34 3.71 -5.37
CA PHE A 26 -2.68 3.56 -6.66
C PHE A 26 -1.47 2.61 -6.59
N ALA A 27 -0.72 2.63 -5.49
CA ALA A 27 0.40 1.72 -5.27
C ALA A 27 -0.03 0.24 -5.28
N LEU A 28 -1.16 -0.10 -4.64
CA LEU A 28 -1.75 -1.44 -4.73
C LEU A 28 -2.33 -1.74 -6.11
N TYR A 29 -3.02 -0.78 -6.72
CA TYR A 29 -3.57 -0.95 -8.06
C TYR A 29 -2.46 -1.27 -9.08
N ALA A 30 -1.30 -0.62 -8.97
CA ALA A 30 -0.19 -0.79 -9.89
C ALA A 30 0.34 -2.23 -9.96
N ILE A 31 0.34 -2.98 -8.85
CA ILE A 31 0.77 -4.39 -8.85
C ILE A 31 -0.29 -5.34 -9.44
N CYS A 32 -1.56 -4.96 -9.39
CA CYS A 32 -2.62 -5.68 -10.12
C CYS A 32 -2.52 -5.46 -11.65
N GLN A 33 -1.92 -4.36 -12.08
CA GLN A 33 -1.88 -3.96 -13.50
C GLN A 33 -0.54 -4.21 -14.20
N THR A 34 0.56 -4.29 -13.45
CA THR A 34 1.92 -4.34 -13.99
C THR A 34 2.79 -5.30 -13.18
N ASP A 35 3.87 -5.77 -13.78
CA ASP A 35 4.92 -6.60 -13.17
C ASP A 35 6.17 -5.81 -12.76
N VAL A 36 6.11 -4.47 -12.88
CA VAL A 36 7.25 -3.56 -12.73
C VAL A 36 7.70 -3.43 -11.27
N PHE A 37 6.76 -3.42 -10.32
CA PHE A 37 7.04 -3.16 -8.91
C PHE A 37 7.03 -4.45 -8.10
N SER A 38 8.06 -4.63 -7.27
CA SER A 38 8.19 -5.79 -6.39
C SER A 38 7.99 -5.45 -4.92
N ARG A 39 7.86 -4.18 -4.55
CA ARG A 39 7.63 -3.75 -3.16
C ARG A 39 6.58 -2.64 -3.11
N VAL A 40 5.64 -2.71 -2.18
CA VAL A 40 4.51 -1.76 -2.12
C VAL A 40 4.35 -1.13 -0.75
N GLY A 41 4.25 0.20 -0.70
CA GLY A 41 3.91 0.97 0.50
C GLY A 41 2.55 1.64 0.37
N CYS A 42 1.57 1.19 1.16
CA CYS A 42 0.22 1.72 1.20
C CYS A 42 -0.02 2.42 2.55
N MET A 43 0.31 3.71 2.63
CA MET A 43 0.12 4.51 3.84
C MET A 43 -1.22 5.24 3.81
N SER A 44 -2.06 5.01 4.80
CA SER A 44 -3.40 5.59 4.90
C SER A 44 -4.16 5.48 3.57
N GLY A 45 -4.01 4.34 2.89
CA GLY A 45 -4.53 4.15 1.54
C GLY A 45 -6.03 4.39 1.49
N SER A 46 -6.51 5.01 0.40
CA SER A 46 -7.95 5.26 0.20
C SER A 46 -8.73 3.98 -0.14
N LEU A 47 -8.51 2.90 0.62
CA LEU A 47 -9.08 1.56 0.41
C LEU A 47 -10.58 1.48 0.73
N TRP A 48 -11.17 2.60 1.15
CA TRP A 48 -12.61 2.83 1.17
C TRP A 48 -13.20 3.08 -0.23
N PHE A 49 -12.37 3.31 -1.26
CA PHE A 49 -12.85 3.62 -2.60
C PHE A 49 -13.76 2.50 -3.12
N PRO A 50 -14.98 2.83 -3.61
CA PRO A 50 -15.98 1.81 -3.93
C PRO A 50 -15.47 0.73 -4.89
N GLY A 51 -15.66 -0.53 -4.53
CA GLY A 51 -15.28 -1.71 -5.32
C GLY A 51 -13.79 -2.04 -5.33
N PHE A 52 -12.93 -1.26 -4.65
CA PHE A 52 -11.48 -1.48 -4.71
C PHE A 52 -11.04 -2.78 -4.01
N LYS A 53 -11.66 -3.13 -2.87
CA LYS A 53 -11.38 -4.40 -2.18
C LYS A 53 -11.72 -5.59 -3.05
N GLU A 54 -12.91 -5.59 -3.65
CA GLU A 54 -13.38 -6.65 -4.55
C GLU A 54 -12.51 -6.73 -5.80
N TYR A 55 -12.06 -5.58 -6.31
CA TYR A 55 -11.10 -5.50 -7.40
C TYR A 55 -9.78 -6.22 -7.04
N VAL A 56 -9.18 -5.93 -5.87
CA VAL A 56 -7.94 -6.60 -5.42
C VAL A 56 -8.15 -8.11 -5.29
N PHE A 57 -9.28 -8.56 -4.73
CA PHE A 57 -9.53 -9.99 -4.52
C PHE A 57 -9.79 -10.77 -5.80
N SER A 58 -10.27 -10.11 -6.86
CA SER A 58 -10.58 -10.73 -8.15
C SER A 58 -9.45 -10.64 -9.17
N HIS A 59 -8.40 -9.88 -8.88
CA HIS A 59 -7.29 -9.66 -9.80
C HIS A 59 -6.01 -10.24 -9.23
N GLU A 60 -5.58 -11.37 -9.78
CA GLU A 60 -4.26 -11.92 -9.49
C GLU A 60 -3.19 -10.92 -9.96
N PRO A 61 -2.24 -10.53 -9.09
CA PRO A 61 -1.15 -9.65 -9.49
C PRO A 61 -0.37 -10.27 -10.65
N LYS A 62 -0.02 -9.45 -11.66
CA LYS A 62 0.84 -9.92 -12.76
C LYS A 62 2.20 -10.41 -12.28
N ARG A 63 2.64 -9.85 -11.16
CA ARG A 63 3.77 -10.30 -10.37
C ARG A 63 3.39 -10.21 -8.90
N TRP A 64 3.66 -11.26 -8.16
CA TRP A 64 3.61 -11.25 -6.71
C TRP A 64 4.67 -10.29 -6.16
N ALA A 65 4.24 -9.31 -5.37
CA ALA A 65 5.16 -8.43 -4.66
C ALA A 65 5.98 -9.26 -3.66
N ASP A 66 7.25 -8.91 -3.51
CA ASP A 66 8.14 -9.48 -2.50
C ASP A 66 7.62 -9.12 -1.09
N CYS A 67 7.16 -7.87 -0.92
CA CYS A 67 6.58 -7.40 0.34
C CYS A 67 5.60 -6.22 0.18
N ILE A 68 4.65 -6.10 1.11
CA ILE A 68 3.65 -5.02 1.15
C ILE A 68 3.49 -4.44 2.56
N TYR A 69 3.72 -3.14 2.69
CA TYR A 69 3.49 -2.38 3.92
C TYR A 69 2.12 -1.70 3.89
N PHE A 70 1.33 -1.89 4.95
CA PHE A 70 0.10 -1.16 5.19
C PHE A 70 0.21 -0.34 6.47
N SER A 71 -0.33 0.87 6.44
CA SER A 71 -0.57 1.61 7.69
C SER A 71 -1.84 2.44 7.66
N LEU A 72 -2.42 2.68 8.83
CA LEU A 72 -3.59 3.54 8.99
C LEU A 72 -3.52 4.28 10.33
N GLY A 73 -4.17 5.44 10.43
CA GLY A 73 -4.48 6.09 11.69
C GLY A 73 -5.67 5.43 12.42
N ASP A 74 -5.56 5.23 13.73
CA ASP A 74 -6.58 4.62 14.61
C ASP A 74 -7.88 5.44 14.72
N ARG A 75 -7.91 6.66 14.15
CA ARG A 75 -9.10 7.51 14.04
C ARG A 75 -9.58 7.71 12.60
N GLU A 76 -8.95 7.10 11.60
CA GLU A 76 -9.39 7.27 10.20
C GLU A 76 -10.78 6.71 9.92
N ALA A 77 -11.10 5.55 10.51
CA ALA A 77 -12.44 4.97 10.43
C ALA A 77 -13.49 5.71 11.31
N LYS A 78 -13.05 6.60 12.23
CA LYS A 78 -13.93 7.33 13.16
C LYS A 78 -14.53 8.57 12.48
N THR A 79 -15.35 8.34 11.47
CA THR A 79 -16.01 9.38 10.67
C THR A 79 -17.49 9.09 10.46
N ARG A 80 -18.29 10.12 10.23
CA ARG A 80 -19.72 10.00 9.92
C ARG A 80 -19.99 9.53 8.49
N ASN A 81 -19.01 9.68 7.59
CA ASN A 81 -19.17 9.26 6.21
C ASN A 81 -19.21 7.71 6.13
N PRO A 82 -20.31 7.12 5.65
CA PRO A 82 -20.51 5.67 5.67
C PRO A 82 -19.56 4.91 4.75
N VAL A 83 -18.98 5.57 3.75
CA VAL A 83 -17.98 4.97 2.86
C VAL A 83 -16.61 5.04 3.52
N LEU A 84 -16.17 6.23 3.97
CA LEU A 84 -14.85 6.41 4.57
C LEU A 84 -14.63 5.56 5.83
N LYS A 85 -15.67 5.32 6.64
CA LYS A 85 -15.57 4.49 7.85
C LYS A 85 -15.12 3.05 7.57
N THR A 86 -15.25 2.57 6.33
CA THR A 86 -14.86 1.20 5.93
C THR A 86 -13.35 1.05 5.72
N VAL A 87 -12.58 2.15 5.73
CA VAL A 87 -11.15 2.13 5.39
C VAL A 87 -10.33 1.14 6.21
N GLN A 88 -10.61 1.01 7.51
CA GLN A 88 -9.88 0.09 8.38
C GLN A 88 -10.23 -1.37 8.05
N GLU A 89 -11.52 -1.70 8.01
CA GLU A 89 -12.00 -3.04 7.66
C GLU A 89 -11.46 -3.48 6.29
N ASN A 90 -11.50 -2.61 5.29
CA ASN A 90 -10.98 -2.90 3.97
C ASN A 90 -9.45 -3.07 3.97
N THR A 91 -8.72 -2.27 4.74
CA THR A 91 -7.26 -2.41 4.87
C THR A 91 -6.89 -3.74 5.51
N GLU A 92 -7.56 -4.12 6.60
CA GLU A 92 -7.36 -5.38 7.31
C GLU A 92 -7.68 -6.58 6.41
N ALA A 93 -8.79 -6.52 5.66
CA ALA A 93 -9.18 -7.57 4.72
C ALA A 93 -8.18 -7.73 3.56
N ILE A 94 -7.70 -6.63 2.99
CA ILE A 94 -6.69 -6.65 1.92
C ILE A 94 -5.34 -7.15 2.42
N HIS A 95 -4.93 -6.73 3.62
CA HIS A 95 -3.74 -7.26 4.28
C HIS A 95 -3.85 -8.77 4.50
N ALA A 96 -4.97 -9.25 5.04
CA ALA A 96 -5.20 -10.68 5.27
C ALA A 96 -5.19 -11.50 3.98
N HIS A 97 -5.71 -10.94 2.87
CA HIS A 97 -5.69 -11.58 1.56
C HIS A 97 -4.25 -11.85 1.07
N PHE A 98 -3.38 -10.83 1.09
CA PHE A 98 -2.00 -10.99 0.66
C PHE A 98 -1.17 -11.85 1.62
N LEU A 99 -1.43 -11.75 2.93
CA LEU A 99 -0.81 -12.61 3.92
C LEU A 99 -1.15 -14.09 3.67
N ALA A 100 -2.40 -14.40 3.34
CA ALA A 100 -2.85 -15.77 3.03
C ALA A 100 -2.21 -16.33 1.75
N GLN A 101 -1.75 -15.47 0.84
CA GLN A 101 -0.99 -15.84 -0.36
C GLN A 101 0.52 -15.98 -0.08
N GLY A 102 0.95 -15.82 1.16
CA GLY A 102 2.35 -15.97 1.57
C GLY A 102 3.24 -14.77 1.29
N ILE A 103 2.67 -13.60 0.99
CA ILE A 103 3.44 -12.36 0.80
C ILE A 103 3.88 -11.82 2.16
N ASP A 104 5.13 -11.37 2.27
CA ASP A 104 5.61 -10.66 3.46
C ASP A 104 4.87 -9.33 3.59
N THR A 105 3.95 -9.27 4.55
CA THR A 105 3.10 -8.11 4.76
C THR A 105 3.06 -7.71 6.21
N VAL A 106 2.84 -6.42 6.44
CA VAL A 106 2.58 -5.88 7.77
C VAL A 106 1.46 -4.86 7.71
N PHE A 107 0.65 -4.79 8.76
CA PHE A 107 -0.30 -3.72 8.99
C PHE A 107 0.01 -2.99 10.29
N GLN A 108 0.25 -1.68 10.20
CA GLN A 108 0.56 -0.82 11.34
C GLN A 108 -0.53 0.24 11.59
N LEU A 109 -1.13 0.18 12.77
CA LEU A 109 -2.00 1.25 13.29
C LEU A 109 -1.16 2.33 13.98
N ASN A 110 -1.45 3.59 13.65
CA ASN A 110 -0.77 4.76 14.18
C ASN A 110 -1.76 5.65 14.95
N PRO A 111 -1.34 6.35 16.02
CA PRO A 111 -2.20 7.32 16.68
C PRO A 111 -2.60 8.47 15.75
N GLY A 112 -3.89 8.80 15.70
CA GLY A 112 -4.42 9.97 14.99
C GLY A 112 -5.28 9.63 13.76
N ASN A 113 -5.72 10.66 13.05
CA ASN A 113 -6.52 10.53 11.84
C ASN A 113 -5.61 10.58 10.58
N HIS A 114 -6.24 10.77 9.41
CA HIS A 114 -5.60 10.76 8.09
C HIS A 114 -4.57 11.87 7.90
N PHE A 115 -4.69 12.98 8.62
CA PHE A 115 -3.85 14.17 8.42
C PHE A 115 -2.72 14.30 9.46
N VAL A 116 -2.63 13.33 10.38
CA VAL A 116 -1.61 13.33 11.42
C VAL A 116 -0.37 12.59 10.92
N GLN A 117 0.79 13.24 10.98
CA GLN A 117 2.11 12.63 10.74
C GLN A 117 2.25 11.93 9.37
N GLY A 118 1.70 12.51 8.31
CA GLY A 118 1.72 11.90 6.98
C GLY A 118 3.14 11.65 6.45
N ILE A 119 4.09 12.56 6.72
CA ILE A 119 5.48 12.42 6.31
C ILE A 119 6.16 11.30 7.10
N GLU A 120 6.03 11.28 8.42
CA GLU A 120 6.67 10.31 9.30
C GLU A 120 6.16 8.89 9.02
N ARG A 121 4.85 8.73 8.79
CA ARG A 121 4.24 7.46 8.39
C ARG A 121 4.75 6.99 7.02
N THR A 122 4.91 7.91 6.06
CA THR A 122 5.50 7.62 4.75
C THR A 122 6.94 7.15 4.87
N VAL A 123 7.75 7.83 5.69
CA VAL A 123 9.14 7.45 5.97
C VAL A 123 9.20 6.08 6.65
N ALA A 124 8.30 5.79 7.60
CA ALA A 124 8.24 4.49 8.27
C ALA A 124 7.94 3.36 7.27
N GLY A 125 6.97 3.55 6.38
CA GLY A 125 6.65 2.59 5.33
C GLY A 125 7.82 2.35 4.37
N ILE A 126 8.44 3.42 3.85
CA ILE A 126 9.61 3.29 2.96
C ILE A 126 10.78 2.60 3.67
N ARG A 127 11.04 2.93 4.94
CA ARG A 127 12.09 2.28 5.74
C ARG A 127 11.82 0.79 5.91
N TRP A 128 10.57 0.40 6.16
CA TRP A 128 10.20 -1.00 6.25
C TRP A 128 10.48 -1.73 4.94
N LEU A 129 10.09 -1.15 3.80
CA LEU A 129 10.35 -1.72 2.47
C LEU A 129 11.84 -1.86 2.17
N LEU A 130 12.68 -0.92 2.61
CA LEU A 130 14.14 -0.97 2.46
C LEU A 130 14.79 -2.07 3.31
N GLY A 131 14.17 -2.46 4.42
CA GLY A 131 14.68 -3.46 5.38
C GLY A 131 14.28 -4.90 5.07
N ARG A 132 13.73 -5.16 3.88
CA ARG A 132 13.42 -6.49 3.35
C ARG A 132 14.41 -6.88 2.27
#